data_AF-A0A9P6BTS3-F1
#
_entry.id   AF-A0A9P6BTS3-F1
#
_cell.length_a   1.000
_cell.length_b   1.000
_cell.length_c   1.000
_cell.angle_alpha   90.00
_cell.angle_beta   90.00
_cell.angle_gamma   90.00
#
_symmetry.space_group_name_H-M   'P 1'
#
loop_
_entity.id
_entity.type
_entity.pdbx_description
1 polymer ?
#
loop_
_entity_poly.entity_id
_entity_poly.type
_entity_poly.pdbx_seq_one_letter_code
_entity_poly.pdbx_strand_id
1 'polypeptide(L)'
;MLFGVFMSYKAWGLYTNCESPLVVVLSESMEPAFARGDILFLTNPKKPIEIGEICVYKIPGRDIPIVHRVIGRHDSTETGNQLLLTKGDNNNVDDRGLYQELNVNRGKMWIEPKDVVGRVQGFLPYLGMFTIFMTDYPMLKYALLGAVGLVVFLYE
;
A
#
# COMPACT_ATOMS: atom_id res chain seq x y z
N MET A 1 3.93 -1.42 -27.18
CA MET A 1 3.62 -2.36 -26.08
C MET A 1 3.65 -1.67 -24.70
N LEU A 2 4.76 -1.07 -24.28
CA LEU A 2 4.89 -0.45 -22.94
C LEU A 2 3.89 0.70 -22.67
N PHE A 3 3.65 1.56 -23.66
CA PHE A 3 2.61 2.60 -23.55
C PHE A 3 1.22 2.03 -23.31
N GLY A 4 0.87 0.90 -23.95
CA GLY A 4 -0.41 0.23 -23.74
C GLY A 4 -0.56 -0.25 -22.30
N VAL A 5 0.45 -0.94 -21.77
CA VAL A 5 0.46 -1.41 -20.37
C VAL A 5 0.35 -0.25 -19.38
N PHE A 6 1.10 0.83 -19.61
CA PHE A 6 1.03 2.03 -18.77
C PHE A 6 -0.36 2.67 -18.79
N MET A 7 -0.97 2.81 -19.98
CA MET A 7 -2.31 3.37 -20.12
C MET A 7 -3.37 2.46 -19.49
N SER A 8 -3.25 1.14 -19.63
CA SER A 8 -4.11 0.17 -18.94
C SER A 8 -4.01 0.30 -17.42
N TYR A 9 -2.79 0.45 -16.89
CA TYR A 9 -2.59 0.66 -15.45
C TYR A 9 -3.23 1.97 -14.96
N LYS A 10 -3.06 3.07 -15.72
CA LYS A 10 -3.71 4.35 -15.38
C LYS A 10 -5.23 4.29 -15.50
N ALA A 11 -5.77 3.61 -16.51
CA ALA A 11 -7.20 3.38 -16.65
C ALA A 11 -7.76 2.57 -15.47
N TRP A 12 -7.03 1.57 -14.99
CA TRP A 12 -7.42 0.81 -13.80
C TRP A 12 -7.39 1.66 -12.53
N GLY A 13 -6.38 2.52 -12.37
CA GLY A 13 -6.33 3.48 -11.26
C GLY A 13 -7.54 4.42 -11.25
N LEU A 14 -7.94 4.94 -12.43
CA LEU A 14 -9.16 5.75 -12.56
C LEU A 14 -10.42 4.96 -12.20
N TYR A 15 -10.53 3.71 -12.68
CA TYR A 15 -11.68 2.84 -12.39
C TYR A 15 -11.83 2.55 -10.89
N THR A 16 -10.72 2.31 -10.20
CA THR A 16 -10.70 2.01 -8.75
C THR A 16 -10.71 3.25 -7.87
N ASN A 17 -10.68 4.45 -8.49
CA ASN A 17 -10.46 5.73 -7.82
C ASN A 17 -9.18 5.74 -6.96
N CYS A 18 -8.15 5.00 -7.34
CA CYS A 18 -6.93 4.82 -6.57
C CYS A 18 -5.71 5.04 -7.47
N GLU A 19 -4.80 5.95 -7.09
CA GLU A 19 -3.61 6.24 -7.90
C GLU A 19 -2.63 5.06 -7.98
N SER A 20 -2.58 4.26 -6.91
CA SER A 20 -1.83 3.00 -6.83
C SER A 20 -2.79 1.86 -6.48
N PRO A 21 -3.51 1.29 -7.47
CA PRO A 21 -4.44 0.19 -7.24
C PRO A 21 -3.75 -1.12 -6.82
N LEU A 22 -2.41 -1.17 -6.89
CA LEU A 22 -1.58 -2.29 -6.47
C LEU A 22 -0.49 -1.81 -5.51
N VAL A 23 -0.34 -2.52 -4.39
CA VAL A 23 0.78 -2.34 -3.45
C VAL A 23 1.31 -3.68 -2.97
N VAL A 24 2.58 -3.71 -2.56
CA VAL A 24 3.24 -4.92 -2.03
C VAL A 24 3.42 -4.77 -0.52
N VAL A 25 3.10 -5.81 0.24
CA VAL A 25 3.33 -5.87 1.69
C VAL A 25 4.81 -6.07 1.97
N LEU A 26 5.41 -5.17 2.75
CA LEU A 26 6.85 -5.16 3.02
C LEU A 26 7.24 -5.71 4.40
N SER A 27 6.27 -5.82 5.33
CA SER A 27 6.50 -6.18 6.73
C SER A 27 5.43 -7.15 7.26
N GLU A 28 5.72 -7.77 8.40
CA GLU A 28 4.88 -8.76 9.09
C GLU A 28 3.84 -8.13 10.05
N SER A 29 3.67 -6.80 10.03
CA SER A 29 2.76 -6.08 10.93
C SER A 29 1.29 -6.43 10.72
N MET A 30 0.94 -7.02 9.58
CA MET A 30 -0.41 -7.43 9.22
C MET A 30 -0.63 -8.95 9.33
N GLU A 31 0.31 -9.72 9.87
CA GLU A 31 0.05 -11.13 10.12
C GLU A 31 -1.06 -11.32 11.18
N PRO A 32 -1.93 -12.34 11.04
CA PRO A 32 -1.94 -13.37 9.98
C PRO A 32 -2.75 -12.99 8.72
N ALA A 33 -3.29 -11.76 8.65
CA ALA A 33 -4.15 -11.36 7.53
C ALA A 33 -3.38 -11.22 6.21
N PHE A 34 -2.19 -10.63 6.26
CA PHE A 34 -1.29 -10.50 5.11
C PHE A 34 0.15 -10.82 5.50
N ALA A 35 0.83 -11.57 4.63
CA ALA A 35 2.23 -11.91 4.77
C ALA A 35 3.11 -10.95 3.96
N ARG A 36 4.40 -10.88 4.32
CA ARG A 36 5.41 -10.16 3.52
C ARG A 36 5.43 -10.74 2.10
N GLY A 37 5.35 -9.85 1.11
CA GLY A 37 5.31 -10.21 -0.31
C GLY A 37 3.92 -10.43 -0.89
N ASP A 38 2.84 -10.27 -0.13
CA ASP A 38 1.50 -10.24 -0.69
C ASP A 38 1.30 -8.99 -1.55
N ILE A 39 0.61 -9.16 -2.69
CA ILE A 39 0.15 -8.04 -3.51
C ILE A 39 -1.28 -7.73 -3.11
N LEU A 40 -1.55 -6.48 -2.73
CA LEU A 40 -2.88 -6.02 -2.35
C LEU A 40 -3.52 -5.24 -3.49
N PHE A 41 -4.80 -5.55 -3.76
CA PHE A 41 -5.63 -4.81 -4.70
C PHE A 41 -6.44 -3.75 -3.95
N LEU A 42 -6.28 -2.49 -4.36
CA LEU A 42 -6.86 -1.33 -3.67
C LEU A 42 -8.00 -0.70 -4.47
N THR A 43 -9.00 -0.21 -3.74
CA THR A 43 -10.02 0.71 -4.27
C THR A 43 -10.27 1.85 -3.30
N ASN A 44 -10.64 3.03 -3.78
CA ASN A 44 -10.98 4.16 -2.91
C ASN A 44 -12.37 4.74 -3.21
N PRO A 45 -13.45 3.97 -2.98
CA PRO A 45 -14.80 4.47 -3.18
C PRO A 45 -15.12 5.62 -2.21
N LYS A 46 -16.01 6.53 -2.63
CA LYS A 46 -16.46 7.69 -1.82
C LYS A 46 -17.32 7.32 -0.58
N LYS A 47 -17.58 6.03 -0.34
CA LYS A 47 -18.29 5.59 0.87
C LYS A 47 -17.46 5.92 2.14
N PRO A 48 -18.04 6.03 3.34
CA PRO A 48 -17.24 6.13 4.56
C PRO A 48 -16.40 4.86 4.81
N ILE A 49 -15.26 4.99 5.50
CA ILE A 49 -14.42 3.86 5.91
C ILE A 49 -14.95 3.24 7.20
N GLU A 50 -15.15 1.92 7.23
CA GLU A 50 -15.73 1.23 8.38
C GLU A 50 -14.67 0.59 9.30
N ILE A 51 -15.02 0.41 10.58
CA ILE A 51 -14.19 -0.34 11.52
C ILE A 51 -14.04 -1.78 11.00
N GLY A 52 -12.81 -2.29 11.04
CA GLY A 52 -12.45 -3.61 10.52
C GLY A 52 -11.97 -3.60 9.06
N GLU A 53 -12.24 -2.55 8.28
CA GLU A 53 -11.64 -2.39 6.95
C GLU A 53 -10.12 -2.22 7.06
N ILE A 54 -9.38 -2.71 6.06
CA ILE A 54 -7.93 -2.54 5.98
C ILE A 54 -7.62 -1.45 4.96
N CYS A 55 -6.93 -0.42 5.43
CA CYS A 55 -6.62 0.76 4.65
C CYS A 55 -5.13 0.87 4.40
N VAL A 56 -4.81 1.40 3.23
CA VAL A 56 -3.47 1.84 2.86
C VAL A 56 -3.45 3.36 2.96
N TYR A 57 -2.65 3.91 3.86
CA TYR A 57 -2.58 5.35 4.10
C TYR A 57 -1.13 5.84 4.05
N LYS A 58 -0.97 7.14 3.75
CA LYS A 58 0.33 7.81 3.74
C LYS A 58 0.41 8.78 4.90
N ILE A 59 1.56 8.78 5.56
CA ILE A 59 1.89 9.79 6.56
C ILE A 59 2.65 10.90 5.86
N PRO A 60 2.28 12.18 6.02
CA PRO A 60 3.03 13.29 5.43
C PRO A 60 4.52 13.23 5.83
N GLY A 61 5.40 13.28 4.83
CA GLY A 61 6.85 13.15 5.01
C GLY A 61 7.40 11.72 4.98
N ARG A 62 6.55 10.70 4.82
CA ARG A 62 6.97 9.31 4.64
C ARG A 62 6.65 8.85 3.21
N ASP A 63 7.66 8.31 2.53
CA ASP A 63 7.50 7.85 1.14
C ASP A 63 6.74 6.52 1.03
N ILE A 64 6.92 5.64 2.02
CA ILE A 64 6.35 4.29 2.04
C ILE A 64 4.97 4.34 2.73
N PRO A 65 3.88 3.96 2.05
CA PRO A 65 2.56 3.87 2.66
C PRO A 65 2.49 2.73 3.69
N ILE A 66 1.55 2.85 4.62
CA ILE A 66 1.30 1.87 5.68
C ILE A 66 -0.02 1.17 5.41
N VAL A 67 -0.06 -0.14 5.59
CA VAL A 67 -1.26 -0.98 5.44
C VAL A 67 -1.66 -1.48 6.80
N HIS A 68 -2.74 -0.97 7.39
CA HIS A 68 -3.22 -1.40 8.71
C HIS A 68 -4.76 -1.42 8.81
N ARG A 69 -5.28 -2.13 9.80
CA ARG A 69 -6.72 -2.28 10.02
C ARG A 69 -7.26 -1.11 10.82
N VAL A 70 -8.42 -0.60 10.42
CA VAL A 70 -9.17 0.40 11.19
C VAL A 70 -9.75 -0.25 12.44
N ILE A 71 -9.34 0.23 13.60
CA ILE A 71 -9.84 -0.23 14.91
C ILE A 71 -10.76 0.78 15.60
N GLY A 72 -10.79 2.03 15.12
CA GLY A 72 -11.65 3.06 15.66
C GLY A 72 -12.01 4.10 14.61
N ARG A 73 -13.21 4.64 14.72
CA ARG A 73 -13.75 5.67 13.84
C ARG A 73 -14.48 6.71 14.67
N HIS A 74 -14.23 7.98 14.40
CA HIS A 74 -15.00 9.11 14.92
C HIS A 74 -15.49 9.95 13.76
N ASP A 75 -16.81 10.05 13.61
CA ASP A 75 -17.42 10.91 12.60
C ASP A 75 -17.88 12.21 13.26
N SER A 76 -17.42 13.34 12.73
CA SER A 76 -17.96 14.64 13.10
C SER A 76 -19.20 14.90 12.27
N THR A 77 -20.37 14.90 12.92
CA THR A 77 -21.66 15.23 12.28
C THR A 77 -21.73 16.68 11.78
N GLU A 78 -20.89 17.57 12.31
CA GLU A 78 -20.87 19.00 11.95
C GLU A 78 -19.97 19.30 10.75
N THR A 79 -18.81 18.63 10.65
CA THR A 79 -17.83 18.88 9.57
C THR A 79 -17.89 17.85 8.45
N GLY A 80 -18.58 16.73 8.67
CA GLY A 80 -18.55 15.58 7.76
C GLY A 80 -17.19 14.87 7.74
N ASN A 81 -16.26 15.25 8.61
CA ASN A 81 -14.94 14.66 8.67
C ASN A 81 -15.00 13.33 9.42
N GLN A 82 -14.38 12.33 8.82
CA GLN A 82 -14.14 11.04 9.42
C GLN A 82 -12.70 11.01 9.97
N LEU A 83 -12.52 10.53 11.19
CA LEU A 83 -11.23 10.33 11.84
C LEU A 83 -11.05 8.85 12.14
N LEU A 84 -9.90 8.30 11.75
CA LEU A 84 -9.62 6.87 11.80
C LEU A 84 -8.43 6.59 12.72
N LEU A 85 -8.57 5.55 13.53
CA LEU A 85 -7.48 4.93 14.28
C LEU A 85 -7.19 3.58 13.65
N THR A 86 -5.94 3.36 13.25
CA THR A 86 -5.48 2.11 12.67
C THR A 86 -4.50 1.40 13.58
N LYS A 87 -4.35 0.11 13.34
CA LYS A 87 -3.40 -0.77 14.01
C LYS A 87 -3.04 -1.93 13.09
N GLY A 88 -1.77 -2.32 13.08
CA GLY A 88 -1.33 -3.57 12.47
C GLY A 88 -1.87 -4.78 13.24
N ASP A 89 -2.37 -5.79 12.54
CA ASP A 89 -2.97 -6.98 13.15
C ASP A 89 -1.99 -7.68 14.12
N ASN A 90 -0.69 -7.69 13.78
CA ASN A 90 0.40 -8.27 14.58
C ASN A 90 1.09 -7.27 15.54
N ASN A 91 0.65 -6.02 15.60
CA ASN A 91 1.26 -5.02 16.49
C ASN A 91 0.64 -5.08 17.90
N ASN A 92 1.38 -4.72 18.94
CA ASN A 92 0.84 -4.64 20.32
C ASN A 92 0.20 -3.29 20.65
N VAL A 93 0.45 -2.27 19.84
CA VAL A 93 0.01 -0.89 20.05
C VAL A 93 -0.67 -0.36 18.80
N ASP A 94 -1.47 0.69 18.95
CA ASP A 94 -2.07 1.42 17.84
C ASP A 94 -1.06 2.32 17.12
N ASP A 95 -1.45 2.85 15.96
CA ASP A 95 -0.54 3.59 15.10
C ASP A 95 -0.33 5.06 15.50
N ARG A 96 -0.86 5.54 16.64
CA ARG A 96 -0.71 6.95 17.06
C ARG A 96 0.73 7.39 17.18
N GLY A 97 1.60 6.47 17.62
CA GLY A 97 3.04 6.70 17.67
C GLY A 97 3.64 6.90 16.27
N LEU A 98 3.18 6.11 15.29
CA LEU A 98 3.62 6.22 13.89
C LEU A 98 3.16 7.53 13.25
N TYR A 99 1.93 7.97 13.53
CA TYR A 99 1.40 9.22 12.99
C TYR A 99 2.27 10.43 13.36
N GLN A 100 2.86 10.40 14.56
CA GLN A 100 3.62 11.49 15.16
C GLN A 100 5.13 11.33 15.05
N GLU A 101 5.60 10.26 14.39
CA GLU A 101 7.02 9.94 14.26
C GLU A 101 7.82 11.10 13.65
N LEU A 102 7.20 11.83 12.71
CA LEU A 102 7.79 13.01 12.08
C LEU A 102 7.27 14.30 12.72
N ASN A 103 8.18 15.26 12.98
CA ASN A 103 7.87 16.55 13.62
C ASN A 103 6.75 17.34 12.92
N VAL A 104 6.61 17.18 11.60
CA VAL A 104 5.54 17.81 10.80
C VAL A 104 4.13 17.35 11.20
N ASN A 105 4.01 16.22 11.92
CA ASN A 105 2.74 15.61 12.33
C ASN A 105 2.54 15.64 13.86
N ARG A 106 3.21 16.53 14.60
CA ARG A 106 3.04 16.62 16.06
C ARG A 106 1.57 16.83 16.44
N GLY A 107 1.08 16.00 17.37
CA GLY A 107 -0.30 16.03 17.83
C GLY A 107 -1.31 15.33 16.91
N LYS A 108 -0.87 14.73 15.78
CA LYS A 108 -1.74 13.93 14.91
C LYS A 108 -2.10 12.61 15.60
N MET A 109 -3.33 12.51 16.08
CA MET A 109 -3.84 11.31 16.77
C MET A 109 -4.73 10.42 15.90
N TRP A 110 -5.07 10.88 14.69
CA TRP A 110 -6.03 10.26 13.79
C TRP A 110 -5.59 10.41 12.34
N ILE A 111 -5.99 9.46 11.50
CA ILE A 111 -5.86 9.51 10.04
C ILE A 111 -7.16 10.03 9.46
N GLU A 112 -7.06 10.89 8.45
CA GLU A 112 -8.22 11.40 7.73
C GLU A 112 -8.39 10.65 6.39
N PRO A 113 -9.60 10.61 5.79
CA PRO A 113 -9.82 9.97 4.50
C PRO A 113 -8.92 10.49 3.37
N LYS A 114 -8.47 11.75 3.46
CA LYS A 114 -7.53 12.35 2.49
C LYS A 114 -6.14 11.71 2.52
N ASP A 115 -5.75 11.13 3.66
CA ASP A 115 -4.48 10.43 3.83
C ASP A 115 -4.56 8.97 3.33
N VAL A 116 -5.77 8.46 3.12
CA VAL A 116 -6.04 7.09 2.67
C VAL A 116 -5.91 7.01 1.15
N VAL A 117 -4.94 6.22 0.71
CA VAL A 117 -4.69 5.91 -0.71
C VAL A 117 -5.79 5.00 -1.25
N GLY A 118 -6.18 4.00 -0.44
CA GLY A 118 -7.24 3.06 -0.80
C GLY A 118 -7.46 2.00 0.26
N ARG A 119 -8.46 1.16 0.04
CA ARG A 119 -8.87 0.06 0.88
C ARG A 119 -8.57 -1.25 0.18
N VAL A 120 -8.11 -2.22 0.94
CA VAL A 120 -7.83 -3.56 0.40
C VAL A 120 -9.15 -4.23 0.05
N GLN A 121 -9.29 -4.71 -1.19
CA GLN A 121 -10.44 -5.49 -1.66
C GLN A 121 -10.10 -6.96 -1.92
N GLY A 122 -8.83 -7.27 -2.04
CA GLY A 122 -8.32 -8.62 -2.24
C GLY A 122 -6.80 -8.61 -2.23
N PHE A 123 -6.21 -9.79 -2.29
CA PHE A 123 -4.76 -9.94 -2.37
C PHE A 123 -4.37 -11.18 -3.15
N LEU A 124 -3.12 -11.20 -3.59
CA LEU A 124 -2.48 -12.37 -4.17
C LEU A 124 -1.25 -12.72 -3.35
N PRO A 125 -1.19 -13.92 -2.74
CA PRO A 125 -0.17 -14.24 -1.77
C PRO A 125 1.21 -14.39 -2.43
N TYR A 126 2.24 -13.89 -1.76
CA TYR A 126 3.66 -14.04 -2.09
C TYR A 126 4.14 -13.55 -3.48
N LEU A 127 3.27 -13.12 -4.41
CA LEU A 127 3.71 -12.72 -5.76
C LEU A 127 4.65 -11.51 -5.73
N GLY A 128 4.45 -10.61 -4.76
CA GLY A 128 5.29 -9.45 -4.52
C GLY A 128 6.71 -9.81 -4.03
N MET A 129 6.94 -11.04 -3.55
CA MET A 129 8.29 -11.49 -3.18
C MET A 129 9.27 -11.38 -4.35
N PHE A 130 8.80 -11.56 -5.59
CA PHE A 130 9.63 -11.34 -6.77
C PHE A 130 10.20 -9.91 -6.81
N THR A 131 9.35 -8.90 -6.59
CA THR A 131 9.79 -7.50 -6.59
C THR A 131 10.71 -7.18 -5.42
N ILE A 132 10.46 -7.80 -4.26
CA ILE A 132 11.29 -7.67 -3.07
C ILE A 132 12.68 -8.26 -3.35
N PHE A 133 12.79 -9.49 -3.87
CA PHE A 133 14.09 -10.08 -4.18
C PHE A 133 14.87 -9.30 -5.23
N MET A 134 14.20 -8.75 -6.24
CA MET A 134 14.84 -7.89 -7.25
C MET A 134 15.38 -6.59 -6.65
N THR A 135 14.76 -6.11 -5.57
CA THR A 135 15.19 -4.92 -4.83
C THR A 135 16.32 -5.24 -3.85
N ASP A 136 16.17 -6.31 -3.07
CA ASP A 136 17.09 -6.76 -2.04
C ASP A 136 18.41 -7.30 -2.62
N TYR A 137 18.37 -7.91 -3.82
CA TYR A 137 19.53 -8.46 -4.51
C TYR A 137 19.71 -7.86 -5.91
N PRO A 138 20.31 -6.66 -6.03
CA PRO A 138 20.51 -6.00 -7.32
C PRO A 138 21.29 -6.83 -8.36
N MET A 139 22.15 -7.75 -7.91
CA MET A 139 22.87 -8.68 -8.79
C MET A 139 21.93 -9.59 -9.59
N LEU A 140 20.78 -9.99 -9.02
CA LEU A 140 19.77 -10.76 -9.76
C LEU A 140 19.22 -9.96 -10.94
N LYS A 141 19.01 -8.65 -10.76
CA LYS A 141 18.58 -7.75 -11.83
C LYS A 141 19.60 -7.69 -12.95
N TYR A 142 20.89 -7.53 -12.62
CA TYR A 142 21.95 -7.49 -13.65
C TYR A 142 22.13 -8.84 -14.35
N ALA A 143 22.06 -9.96 -13.63
CA ALA A 143 22.12 -11.29 -14.20
C ALA A 143 20.96 -11.55 -15.18
N LEU A 144 19.74 -11.16 -14.81
CA LEU A 144 18.55 -11.29 -15.67
C LEU A 144 18.69 -10.46 -16.95
N LEU A 145 19.11 -9.19 -16.83
CA LEU A 145 19.35 -8.32 -17.98
C LEU A 145 20.44 -8.87 -18.89
N GLY A 146 21.53 -9.41 -18.31
CA GLY A 146 22.60 -10.07 -19.06
C GLY A 146 22.10 -11.32 -19.80
N ALA A 147 21.31 -12.16 -19.14
CA ALA A 147 20.73 -13.35 -19.77
C ALA A 147 19.78 -13.00 -20.91
N VAL A 148 18.90 -12.01 -20.73
CA VAL A 148 18.01 -11.53 -21.81
C VAL A 148 18.83 -10.96 -22.97
N GLY A 149 19.86 -10.14 -22.69
CA GLY A 149 20.75 -9.61 -23.71
C GLY A 149 21.49 -10.70 -24.49
N LEU A 150 21.97 -11.75 -23.80
CA LEU A 150 22.62 -12.90 -24.42
C LEU A 150 21.65 -13.71 -25.27
N VAL A 151 20.41 -13.94 -24.82
CA VAL A 151 19.38 -14.61 -25.62
C VAL A 151 19.10 -13.80 -26.88
N VAL A 152 18.86 -12.49 -26.78
CA VAL A 152 18.64 -11.64 -27.95
C VAL A 152 19.83 -11.75 -28.92
N PHE A 153 21.07 -11.67 -28.42
CA PHE A 153 22.27 -11.78 -29.25
C PHE A 153 22.44 -13.14 -29.93
N LEU A 154 21.98 -14.24 -29.32
CA LEU A 154 22.11 -15.59 -29.88
C LEU A 154 20.99 -15.96 -30.87
N TYR A 155 19.85 -15.27 -30.81
CA TYR A 155 18.67 -15.55 -31.64
C TYR A 155 18.39 -14.44 -32.69
N GLU A 156 19.25 -13.42 -32.78
CA GLU A 156 19.42 -12.54 -33.95
C GLU A 156 20.57 -13.05 -34.84
#